data_AF-A0A132E659-F1
#
_entry.id   AF-A0A132E659-F1
#
_cell.length_a   1.000
_cell.length_b   1.000
_cell.length_c   1.000
_cell.angle_alpha   90.00
_cell.angle_beta   90.00
_cell.angle_gamma   90.00
#
_symmetry.space_group_name_H-M   'P 1'
#
loop_
_entity.id
_entity.type
_entity.pdbx_description
1 polymer ?
#
loop_
_entity_poly.entity_id
_entity_poly.type
_entity_poly.pdbx_seq_one_letter_code
_entity_poly.pdbx_strand_id
1 'polypeptide(L)'
;MTGAVDAGIYAAEGDMVEAGLSAASMIPGGKVVTTAGKLAKGAAGLVKGAHAAEEAAKAAKLAKEAEEAAKAAKLAREAEEAAKLKKAEEEAARLRKVEEEANAGGKGRDGKKVKGKKKLKCGEYGKYGDLKKKTGDGKFDRDHIPSKAALKAKAAELKGGRLTKAEADAIDKAADAVAIPRQAHIDVSPTYGQTAADAAKDAQDLAGSARRDVEEMLKKIDEYDADGGCKKAYQKAARRVLRKSNEDFVKWLAEVMKNAKK
;
A
#
# COMPACT_ATOMS: atom_id res chain seq x y z
N MET A 1 -5.27 -18.70 20.46
CA MET A 1 -6.68 -18.87 20.89
C MET A 1 -7.22 -17.54 21.35
N THR A 2 -7.63 -16.66 20.43
CA THR A 2 -8.20 -15.34 20.77
C THR A 2 -9.47 -15.00 19.98
N GLY A 3 -9.78 -15.68 18.86
CA GLY A 3 -10.94 -15.35 18.03
C GLY A 3 -12.32 -15.84 18.53
N ALA A 4 -12.38 -16.77 19.48
CA ALA A 4 -13.67 -17.30 19.97
C ALA A 4 -14.39 -16.38 20.96
N VAL A 5 -13.65 -15.46 21.59
CA VAL A 5 -14.21 -14.52 22.57
C VAL A 5 -14.84 -13.32 21.85
N ASP A 6 -14.28 -12.88 20.73
CA ASP A 6 -14.73 -11.69 20.02
C ASP A 6 -16.03 -11.91 19.23
N ALA A 7 -16.23 -13.07 18.59
CA ALA A 7 -17.46 -13.37 17.85
C ALA A 7 -18.72 -13.37 18.75
N GLY A 8 -18.56 -13.75 20.03
CA GLY A 8 -19.65 -13.70 21.01
C GLY A 8 -19.97 -12.28 21.49
N ILE A 9 -18.96 -11.41 21.57
CA ILE A 9 -19.13 -10.00 21.97
C ILE A 9 -19.84 -9.22 20.87
N TYR A 10 -19.40 -9.37 19.61
CA TYR A 10 -20.03 -8.68 18.47
C TYR A 10 -21.48 -9.14 18.20
N ALA A 11 -21.79 -10.42 18.46
CA ALA A 11 -23.16 -10.92 18.36
C ALA A 11 -24.08 -10.37 19.48
N ALA A 12 -23.55 -10.13 20.68
CA ALA A 12 -24.31 -9.54 21.79
C ALA A 12 -24.56 -8.03 21.60
N GLU A 13 -23.67 -7.35 20.87
CA GLU A 13 -23.79 -5.92 20.53
C GLU A 13 -24.65 -5.66 19.26
N GLY A 14 -25.15 -6.72 18.62
CA GLY A 14 -26.03 -6.61 17.44
C GLY A 14 -25.30 -6.39 16.11
N ASP A 15 -23.97 -6.48 16.09
CA ASP A 15 -23.17 -6.37 14.86
C ASP A 15 -22.91 -7.75 14.25
N MET A 16 -23.93 -8.23 13.55
CA MET A 16 -23.92 -9.55 12.88
C MET A 16 -22.98 -9.60 11.67
N VAL A 17 -22.49 -8.45 11.19
CA VAL A 17 -21.59 -8.37 10.02
C VAL A 17 -20.15 -8.68 10.45
N GLU A 18 -19.66 -8.04 11.51
CA GLU A 18 -18.33 -8.32 12.09
C GLU A 18 -18.25 -9.73 12.69
N ALA A 19 -19.33 -10.22 13.30
CA ALA A 19 -19.41 -11.60 13.79
C ALA A 19 -19.24 -12.63 12.66
N GLY A 20 -19.81 -12.36 11.48
CA GLY A 20 -19.68 -13.22 10.29
C GLY A 20 -18.27 -13.21 9.69
N LEU A 21 -17.60 -12.06 9.68
CA LEU A 21 -16.22 -11.91 9.20
C LEU A 21 -15.21 -12.61 10.12
N SER A 22 -15.38 -12.49 11.45
CA SER A 22 -14.54 -13.18 12.43
C SER A 22 -14.65 -14.70 12.31
N ALA A 23 -15.85 -15.24 12.10
CA ALA A 23 -16.06 -16.68 11.89
C ALA A 23 -15.42 -17.18 10.58
N ALA A 24 -15.45 -16.38 9.50
CA ALA A 24 -14.85 -16.75 8.22
C ALA A 24 -13.31 -16.84 8.26
N SER A 25 -12.68 -16.10 9.16
CA SER A 25 -11.22 -16.09 9.34
C SER A 25 -10.65 -17.30 10.10
N MET A 26 -11.52 -18.17 10.65
CA MET A 26 -11.13 -19.30 11.51
C MET A 26 -10.87 -20.64 10.79
N ILE A 27 -10.84 -20.69 9.44
CA ILE A 27 -10.57 -21.94 8.71
C ILE A 27 -9.22 -21.86 7.98
N PRO A 28 -8.20 -22.66 8.39
CA PRO A 28 -6.97 -22.77 7.63
C PRO A 28 -7.23 -23.61 6.37
N GLY A 29 -6.92 -23.04 5.20
CA GLY A 29 -7.02 -23.71 3.90
C GLY A 29 -8.27 -23.27 3.13
N GLY A 30 -8.06 -22.43 2.10
CA GLY A 30 -9.11 -21.84 1.29
C GLY A 30 -10.06 -22.85 0.66
N LYS A 31 -11.30 -22.84 1.14
CA LYS A 31 -12.54 -23.11 0.41
C LYS A 31 -13.67 -22.51 1.24
N VAL A 32 -14.37 -21.53 0.68
CA VAL A 32 -15.59 -20.96 1.28
C VAL A 32 -16.63 -22.06 1.34
N VAL A 33 -16.76 -22.72 2.50
CA VAL A 33 -17.84 -23.66 2.77
C VAL A 33 -18.96 -22.85 3.41
N THR A 34 -20.06 -22.70 2.68
CA THR A 34 -21.31 -22.14 3.21
C THR A 34 -21.87 -23.10 4.27
N THR A 35 -21.50 -22.86 5.53
CA THR A 35 -21.92 -23.67 6.70
C THR A 35 -23.45 -23.72 6.87
N ALA A 36 -24.20 -22.85 6.20
CA ALA A 36 -25.65 -22.91 6.09
C ALA A 36 -26.17 -24.23 5.46
N GLY A 37 -25.46 -24.81 4.49
CA GLY A 37 -25.91 -26.02 3.79
C GLY A 37 -25.79 -27.32 4.60
N LYS A 38 -24.88 -27.38 5.59
CA LYS A 38 -24.71 -28.56 6.44
C LYS A 38 -25.63 -28.57 7.66
N LEU A 39 -26.01 -27.39 8.17
CA LEU A 39 -27.05 -27.27 9.21
C LEU A 39 -28.44 -27.68 8.68
N ALA A 40 -28.76 -27.35 7.42
CA ALA A 40 -30.00 -27.77 6.79
C ALA A 40 -30.12 -29.30 6.62
N LYS A 41 -29.00 -30.00 6.37
CA LYS A 41 -29.01 -31.47 6.20
C LYS A 41 -29.05 -32.24 7.52
N GLY A 42 -28.65 -31.62 8.64
CA GLY A 42 -28.79 -32.18 9.99
C GLY A 42 -30.18 -31.96 10.61
N ALA A 43 -30.89 -30.89 10.23
CA ALA A 43 -32.23 -30.58 10.74
C ALA A 43 -33.37 -31.30 9.99
N ALA A 44 -33.13 -31.80 8.77
CA ALA A 44 -34.16 -32.49 7.97
C ALA A 44 -34.58 -33.88 8.51
N GLY A 45 -33.87 -34.42 9.51
CA GLY A 45 -34.15 -35.75 10.08
C GLY A 45 -35.09 -35.77 11.27
N LEU A 46 -35.44 -34.61 11.85
CA LEU A 46 -36.22 -34.53 13.09
C LEU A 46 -37.26 -33.43 12.98
N VAL A 47 -38.49 -33.77 13.38
CA VAL A 47 -39.66 -32.90 13.62
C VAL A 47 -40.66 -32.79 12.44
N LYS A 48 -41.62 -33.72 12.47
CA LYS A 48 -42.97 -33.53 11.92
C LYS A 48 -43.66 -32.37 12.67
N GLY A 49 -44.12 -31.34 11.96
CA GLY A 49 -45.04 -30.34 12.51
C GLY A 49 -45.10 -29.06 11.69
N ALA A 50 -46.30 -28.55 11.43
CA ALA A 50 -46.55 -27.36 10.61
C ALA A 50 -45.84 -26.08 11.11
N HIS A 51 -45.39 -26.04 12.38
CA HIS A 51 -44.59 -24.95 12.94
C HIS A 51 -43.14 -24.89 12.40
N ALA A 52 -42.57 -26.01 11.94
CA ALA A 52 -41.22 -26.04 11.38
C ALA A 52 -41.16 -25.46 9.96
N ALA A 53 -42.26 -25.52 9.21
CA ALA A 53 -42.35 -24.95 7.87
C ALA A 53 -42.37 -23.41 7.90
N GLU A 54 -43.01 -22.80 8.90
CA GLU A 54 -43.04 -21.34 9.08
C GLU A 54 -41.68 -20.79 9.54
N GLU A 55 -41.03 -21.48 10.48
CA GLU A 55 -39.66 -21.15 10.93
C GLU A 55 -38.63 -21.34 9.80
N ALA A 56 -38.75 -22.41 8.99
CA ALA A 56 -37.90 -22.61 7.83
C ALA A 56 -38.13 -21.54 6.74
N ALA A 57 -39.36 -21.08 6.54
CA ALA A 57 -39.68 -19.99 5.62
C ALA A 57 -39.14 -18.64 6.09
N LYS A 58 -39.21 -18.36 7.40
CA LYS A 58 -38.58 -17.16 8.02
C LYS A 58 -37.06 -17.21 7.93
N ALA A 59 -36.44 -18.37 8.18
CA ALA A 59 -35.00 -18.55 8.06
C ALA A 59 -34.52 -18.39 6.59
N ALA A 60 -35.28 -18.91 5.62
CA ALA A 60 -34.97 -18.74 4.20
C ALA A 60 -35.11 -17.28 3.74
N LYS A 61 -36.11 -16.55 4.26
CA LYS A 61 -36.29 -15.12 3.98
C LYS A 61 -35.13 -14.29 4.56
N LEU A 62 -34.75 -14.55 5.82
CA LEU A 62 -33.62 -13.89 6.48
C LEU A 62 -32.28 -14.18 5.77
N ALA A 63 -32.08 -15.40 5.27
CA ALA A 63 -30.89 -15.73 4.49
C ALA A 63 -30.83 -14.98 3.16
N LYS A 64 -31.97 -14.80 2.49
CA LYS A 64 -32.06 -14.03 1.23
C LYS A 64 -31.85 -12.53 1.48
N GLU A 65 -32.41 -11.99 2.56
CA GLU A 65 -32.20 -10.59 2.97
C GLU A 65 -30.73 -10.34 3.37
N ALA A 66 -30.07 -11.29 4.03
CA ALA A 66 -28.64 -11.20 4.35
C ALA A 66 -27.75 -11.27 3.09
N GLU A 67 -28.11 -12.10 2.10
CA GLU A 67 -27.38 -12.17 0.82
C GLU A 67 -27.54 -10.87 0.01
N GLU A 68 -28.74 -10.27 -0.01
CA GLU A 68 -28.96 -8.98 -0.66
C GLU A 68 -28.24 -7.84 0.06
N ALA A 69 -28.23 -7.84 1.40
CA ALA A 69 -27.47 -6.86 2.19
C ALA A 69 -25.96 -6.99 1.94
N ALA A 70 -25.43 -8.21 1.83
CA ALA A 70 -24.02 -8.44 1.51
C ALA A 70 -23.65 -7.98 0.09
N LYS A 71 -24.54 -8.21 -0.89
CA LYS A 71 -24.36 -7.70 -2.27
C LYS A 71 -24.43 -6.18 -2.32
N ALA A 72 -25.37 -5.57 -1.59
CA ALA A 72 -25.49 -4.12 -1.50
C ALA A 72 -24.25 -3.48 -0.84
N ALA A 73 -23.73 -4.09 0.23
CA ALA A 73 -22.50 -3.63 0.90
C ALA A 73 -21.27 -3.76 0.00
N LYS A 74 -21.17 -4.84 -0.79
CA LYS A 74 -20.10 -5.01 -1.77
C LYS A 74 -20.17 -3.96 -2.88
N LEU A 75 -21.36 -3.73 -3.45
CA LEU A 75 -21.57 -2.70 -4.47
C LEU A 75 -21.30 -1.29 -3.94
N ALA A 76 -21.66 -0.99 -2.69
CA ALA A 76 -21.33 0.28 -2.05
C ALA A 76 -19.82 0.47 -1.87
N ARG A 77 -19.09 -0.58 -1.46
CA ARG A 77 -17.62 -0.55 -1.36
C ARG A 77 -16.94 -0.40 -2.72
N GLU A 78 -17.41 -1.13 -3.74
CA GLU A 78 -16.91 -1.02 -5.10
C GLU A 78 -17.19 0.39 -5.68
N ALA A 79 -18.35 0.98 -5.38
CA ALA A 79 -18.67 2.35 -5.77
C ALA A 79 -17.82 3.40 -5.01
N GLU A 80 -17.54 3.19 -3.72
CA GLU A 80 -16.66 4.06 -2.94
C GLU A 80 -15.20 3.96 -3.41
N GLU A 81 -14.72 2.76 -3.74
CA GLU A 81 -13.39 2.55 -4.31
C GLU A 81 -13.27 3.17 -5.71
N ALA A 82 -14.28 2.99 -6.57
CA ALA A 82 -14.34 3.65 -7.88
C ALA A 82 -14.38 5.18 -7.75
N ALA A 83 -15.09 5.73 -6.75
CA ALA A 83 -15.11 7.16 -6.48
C ALA A 83 -13.74 7.66 -5.98
N LYS A 84 -13.02 6.89 -5.15
CA LYS A 84 -11.66 7.21 -4.71
C LYS A 84 -10.66 7.17 -5.86
N LEU A 85 -10.76 6.17 -6.76
CA LEU A 85 -9.94 6.08 -7.96
C LEU A 85 -10.20 7.25 -8.91
N LYS A 86 -11.47 7.61 -9.16
CA LYS A 86 -11.81 8.80 -9.96
C LYS A 86 -11.30 10.10 -9.34
N LYS A 87 -11.38 10.25 -8.01
CA LYS A 87 -10.85 11.42 -7.31
C LYS A 87 -9.32 11.47 -7.36
N ALA A 88 -8.64 10.33 -7.24
CA ALA A 88 -7.19 10.23 -7.39
C ALA A 88 -6.75 10.52 -8.82
N GLU A 89 -7.52 10.10 -9.83
CA GLU A 89 -7.29 10.40 -11.24
C GLU A 89 -7.53 11.89 -11.55
N GLU A 90 -8.59 12.50 -11.00
CA GLU A 90 -8.84 13.94 -11.13
C GLU A 90 -7.77 14.77 -10.42
N GLU A 91 -7.31 14.35 -9.23
CA GLU A 91 -6.21 15.00 -8.52
C GLU A 91 -4.89 14.86 -9.30
N ALA A 92 -4.61 13.70 -9.88
CA ALA A 92 -3.46 13.49 -10.76
C ALA A 92 -3.57 14.33 -12.04
N ALA A 93 -4.76 14.47 -12.62
CA ALA A 93 -5.01 15.32 -13.79
C ALA A 93 -4.86 16.82 -13.44
N ARG A 94 -5.31 17.26 -12.26
CA ARG A 94 -5.10 18.62 -11.76
C ARG A 94 -3.61 18.89 -11.51
N LEU A 95 -2.88 17.95 -10.91
CA LEU A 95 -1.44 18.09 -10.71
C LEU A 95 -0.69 18.14 -12.06
N ARG A 96 -1.10 17.36 -13.05
CA ARG A 96 -0.57 17.45 -14.42
C ARG A 96 -0.87 18.80 -15.07
N LYS A 97 -2.08 19.33 -14.94
CA LYS A 97 -2.42 20.67 -15.45
C LYS A 97 -1.63 21.79 -14.75
N VAL A 98 -1.44 21.69 -13.44
CA VAL A 98 -0.60 22.66 -12.70
C VAL A 98 0.88 22.55 -13.10
N GLU A 99 1.39 21.35 -13.37
CA GLU A 99 2.74 21.18 -13.93
C GLU A 99 2.85 21.66 -15.38
N GLU A 100 1.80 21.54 -16.18
CA GLU A 100 1.75 22.02 -17.56
C GLU A 100 1.64 23.55 -17.61
N GLU A 101 0.80 24.17 -16.79
CA GLU A 101 0.70 25.63 -16.64
C GLU A 101 1.98 26.25 -16.05
N ALA A 102 2.64 25.55 -15.12
CA ALA A 102 3.96 25.94 -14.60
C ALA A 102 5.08 25.84 -15.67
N ASN A 103 4.93 24.98 -16.69
CA ASN A 103 5.85 24.88 -17.82
C ASN A 103 5.46 25.79 -19.01
N ALA A 104 4.18 26.15 -19.15
CA ALA A 104 3.66 26.99 -20.23
C ALA A 104 3.73 28.50 -19.92
N GLY A 105 4.00 28.89 -18.66
CA GLY A 105 4.21 30.29 -18.22
C GLY A 105 5.48 30.97 -18.76
N GLY A 106 6.01 30.55 -19.90
CA GLY A 106 7.18 31.10 -20.57
C GLY A 106 6.92 32.38 -21.37
N LYS A 107 6.06 33.30 -20.89
CA LYS A 107 5.98 34.69 -21.37
C LYS A 107 5.58 35.63 -20.23
N GLY A 108 6.36 35.62 -19.15
CA GLY A 108 6.43 36.77 -18.24
C GLY A 108 7.30 37.84 -18.86
N ARG A 109 6.73 39.03 -19.10
CA ARG A 109 7.50 40.28 -19.21
C ARG A 109 8.39 40.38 -17.96
N ASP A 110 9.57 40.98 -18.12
CA ASP A 110 10.61 41.13 -17.10
C ASP A 110 11.59 39.96 -16.97
N GLY A 111 12.45 39.85 -18.00
CA GLY A 111 13.89 39.50 -18.02
C GLY A 111 14.61 38.73 -16.90
N LYS A 112 13.94 37.98 -16.03
CA LYS A 112 14.58 37.15 -14.99
C LYS A 112 14.49 35.69 -15.42
N LYS A 113 15.58 35.16 -15.99
CA LYS A 113 15.74 33.73 -16.31
C LYS A 113 15.40 32.88 -15.08
N VAL A 114 14.22 32.27 -15.06
CA VAL A 114 13.89 31.20 -14.10
C VAL A 114 14.79 30.03 -14.46
N LYS A 115 15.82 29.77 -13.66
CA LYS A 115 16.67 28.58 -13.83
C LYS A 115 15.78 27.35 -13.68
N GLY A 116 15.54 26.64 -14.80
CA GLY A 116 14.82 25.36 -14.78
C GLY A 116 15.43 24.38 -13.79
N LYS A 117 14.58 23.60 -13.11
CA LYS A 117 15.05 22.55 -12.18
C LYS A 117 15.96 21.58 -12.94
N LYS A 118 17.07 21.19 -12.32
CA LYS A 118 17.99 20.18 -12.88
C LYS A 118 17.22 18.88 -13.14
N LYS A 119 17.52 18.20 -14.25
CA LYS A 119 16.89 16.90 -14.59
C LYS A 119 17.56 15.75 -13.81
N LEU A 120 16.77 14.74 -13.43
CA LEU A 120 17.28 13.47 -12.91
C LEU A 120 17.91 12.65 -14.03
N LYS A 121 18.81 11.76 -13.61
CA LYS A 121 19.38 10.70 -14.45
C LYS A 121 19.09 9.36 -13.81
N CYS A 122 18.93 8.29 -14.59
CA CYS A 122 18.84 6.96 -14.01
C CYS A 122 20.07 6.65 -13.13
N GLY A 123 19.83 5.95 -12.02
CA GLY A 123 20.83 5.58 -11.04
C GLY A 123 21.32 6.76 -10.20
N GLU A 124 20.69 7.94 -10.29
CA GLU A 124 21.00 9.03 -9.39
C GLU A 124 20.53 8.68 -7.97
N TYR A 125 21.50 8.56 -7.06
CA TYR A 125 21.28 8.22 -5.65
C TYR A 125 21.28 9.45 -4.77
N GLY A 126 20.37 9.50 -3.80
CA GLY A 126 20.40 10.49 -2.74
C GLY A 126 19.25 10.32 -1.77
N LYS A 127 19.08 11.31 -0.89
CA LYS A 127 17.87 11.39 -0.07
C LYS A 127 16.70 11.83 -0.93
N TYR A 128 15.53 11.23 -0.72
CA TYR A 128 14.34 11.54 -1.50
C TYR A 128 14.02 13.04 -1.49
N GLY A 129 14.17 13.72 -0.35
CA GLY A 129 13.95 15.17 -0.23
C GLY A 129 14.86 16.01 -1.13
N ASP A 130 16.09 15.54 -1.39
CA ASP A 130 17.03 16.20 -2.29
C ASP A 130 16.74 15.87 -3.76
N LEU A 131 16.44 14.61 -4.06
CA LEU A 131 16.06 14.20 -5.41
C LEU A 131 14.74 14.84 -5.86
N LYS A 132 13.84 15.20 -4.92
CA LYS A 132 12.60 15.93 -5.20
C LYS A 132 12.85 17.35 -5.74
N LYS A 133 14.04 17.93 -5.51
CA LYS A 133 14.42 19.26 -6.04
C LYS A 133 14.73 19.24 -7.55
N LYS A 134 14.94 18.05 -8.11
CA LYS A 134 15.15 17.82 -9.54
C LYS A 134 13.84 17.48 -10.25
N THR A 135 13.77 17.62 -11.56
CA THR A 135 12.61 17.11 -12.34
C THR A 135 12.92 15.72 -12.89
N GLY A 136 11.93 14.83 -12.82
CA GLY A 136 11.97 13.54 -13.52
C GLY A 136 11.56 13.63 -14.98
N ASP A 137 10.98 14.77 -15.39
CA ASP A 137 10.52 15.05 -16.76
C ASP A 137 9.57 13.98 -17.33
N GLY A 138 8.78 13.34 -16.46
CA GLY A 138 7.94 12.19 -16.80
C GLY A 138 8.68 10.88 -17.09
N LYS A 139 10.02 10.92 -17.18
CA LYS A 139 10.89 9.79 -17.53
C LYS A 139 11.40 9.01 -16.32
N PHE A 140 11.73 9.71 -15.23
CA PHE A 140 12.33 9.10 -14.05
C PHE A 140 11.53 9.35 -12.78
N ASP A 141 11.35 8.28 -12.01
CA ASP A 141 10.80 8.30 -10.66
C ASP A 141 11.89 8.10 -9.62
N ARG A 142 11.62 8.45 -8.36
CA ARG A 142 12.53 8.22 -7.24
C ARG A 142 11.99 7.05 -6.44
N ASP A 143 12.64 5.93 -6.58
CA ASP A 143 12.28 4.71 -5.88
C ASP A 143 12.97 4.68 -4.52
N HIS A 144 12.18 4.50 -3.46
CA HIS A 144 12.66 4.37 -2.09
C HIS A 144 13.14 2.95 -1.86
N ILE A 145 14.39 2.79 -1.41
CA ILE A 145 14.97 1.48 -1.13
C ILE A 145 15.56 1.51 0.29
N PRO A 146 15.00 0.80 1.28
CA PRO A 146 13.75 0.02 1.24
C PRO A 146 12.51 0.91 1.01
N SER A 147 11.36 0.28 0.73
CA SER A 147 10.12 0.99 0.44
C SER A 147 9.73 1.98 1.54
N LYS A 148 9.16 3.13 1.17
CA LYS A 148 8.66 4.13 2.13
C LYS A 148 7.62 3.54 3.09
N ALA A 149 6.83 2.56 2.65
CA ALA A 149 5.78 1.97 3.45
C ALA A 149 6.38 1.06 4.53
N ALA A 150 7.38 0.23 4.18
CA ALA A 150 8.11 -0.60 5.12
C ALA A 150 8.87 0.24 6.17
N LEU A 151 9.51 1.34 5.74
CA LEU A 151 10.18 2.27 6.64
C LEU A 151 9.20 2.88 7.67
N LYS A 152 8.00 3.28 7.22
CA LYS A 152 6.96 3.82 8.12
C LYS A 152 6.38 2.77 9.04
N ALA A 153 6.17 1.55 8.55
CA ALA A 153 5.68 0.44 9.37
C ALA A 153 6.68 0.11 10.49
N LYS A 154 7.98 0.01 10.17
CA LYS A 154 9.02 -0.21 11.18
C LYS A 154 9.12 0.94 12.17
N ALA A 155 9.03 2.18 11.70
CA ALA A 155 9.05 3.35 12.58
C ALA A 155 7.85 3.39 13.54
N ALA A 156 6.65 3.02 13.08
CA ALA A 156 5.47 2.92 13.93
C ALA A 156 5.63 1.83 15.01
N GLU A 157 6.20 0.68 14.65
CA GLU A 157 6.56 -0.39 15.59
C GLU A 157 7.55 0.10 16.66
N LEU A 158 8.65 0.76 16.24
CA LEU A 158 9.66 1.31 17.16
C LEU A 158 9.10 2.39 18.09
N LYS A 159 8.12 3.15 17.62
CA LYS A 159 7.41 4.16 18.43
C LYS A 159 6.41 3.54 19.40
N GLY A 160 5.94 2.32 19.14
CA GLY A 160 4.82 1.70 19.86
C GLY A 160 3.46 2.30 19.50
N GLY A 161 3.30 2.87 18.30
CA GLY A 161 2.04 3.50 17.89
C GLY A 161 2.11 4.27 16.58
N ARG A 162 1.02 4.97 16.26
CA ARG A 162 0.90 5.75 15.01
C ARG A 162 1.94 6.87 14.91
N LEU A 163 2.56 7.01 13.74
CA LEU A 163 3.42 8.13 13.43
C LEU A 163 2.60 9.43 13.32
N THR A 164 3.18 10.54 13.75
CA THR A 164 2.65 11.86 13.41
C THR A 164 2.94 12.16 11.94
N LYS A 165 2.22 13.14 11.38
CA LYS A 165 2.51 13.63 10.02
C LYS A 165 3.96 14.11 9.89
N ALA A 166 4.48 14.83 10.88
CA ALA A 166 5.85 15.33 10.87
C ALA A 166 6.89 14.20 10.86
N GLU A 167 6.68 13.15 11.67
CA GLU A 167 7.55 11.96 11.68
C GLU A 167 7.51 11.24 10.33
N ALA A 168 6.31 11.00 9.78
CA ALA A 168 6.15 10.35 8.49
C ALA A 168 6.80 11.15 7.35
N ASP A 169 6.61 12.47 7.33
CA ASP A 169 7.21 13.36 6.33
C ASP A 169 8.73 13.46 6.49
N ALA A 170 9.26 13.37 7.72
CA ALA A 170 10.70 13.34 7.98
C ALA A 170 11.34 12.04 7.47
N ILE A 171 10.72 10.88 7.73
CA ILE A 171 11.15 9.58 7.21
C ILE A 171 11.15 9.61 5.68
N ASP A 172 10.05 10.06 5.05
CA ASP A 172 9.95 10.12 3.58
C ASP A 172 11.05 10.97 2.96
N LYS A 173 11.36 12.13 3.54
CA LYS A 173 12.40 13.04 3.02
C LYS A 173 13.80 12.49 3.22
N ALA A 174 14.07 11.84 4.34
CA ALA A 174 15.39 11.36 4.71
C ALA A 174 15.70 9.95 4.17
N ALA A 175 14.69 9.22 3.69
CA ALA A 175 14.86 7.89 3.13
C ALA A 175 15.76 7.92 1.88
N ASP A 176 16.57 6.88 1.74
CA ASP A 176 17.40 6.68 0.55
C ASP A 176 16.51 6.36 -0.65
N ALA A 177 16.83 6.99 -1.78
CA ALA A 177 16.12 6.76 -3.02
C ALA A 177 17.08 6.74 -4.22
N VAL A 178 16.68 6.02 -5.26
CA VAL A 178 17.39 5.92 -6.53
C VAL A 178 16.45 6.33 -7.66
N ALA A 179 16.94 7.16 -8.57
CA ALA A 179 16.19 7.50 -9.76
C ALA A 179 16.15 6.31 -10.73
N ILE A 180 14.95 5.87 -11.11
CA ILE A 180 14.74 4.75 -12.05
C ILE A 180 13.74 5.16 -13.15
N PRO A 181 13.74 4.48 -14.31
CA PRO A 181 12.73 4.72 -15.34
C PRO A 181 11.33 4.57 -14.75
N ARG A 182 10.44 5.52 -15.04
CA ARG A 182 9.09 5.55 -14.48
C ARG A 182 8.32 4.27 -14.77
N GLN A 183 8.44 3.72 -15.98
CA GLN A 183 7.75 2.50 -16.33
C GLN A 183 8.33 1.27 -15.58
N ALA A 184 9.64 1.21 -15.37
CA ALA A 184 10.24 0.18 -14.51
C ALA A 184 9.75 0.27 -13.06
N HIS A 185 9.56 1.49 -12.55
CA HIS A 185 8.98 1.71 -11.22
C HIS A 185 7.60 1.07 -11.12
N ILE A 186 6.75 1.24 -12.15
CA ILE A 186 5.37 0.72 -12.18
C ILE A 186 5.33 -0.80 -12.37
N ASP A 187 6.09 -1.33 -13.33
CA ASP A 187 5.95 -2.71 -13.79
C ASP A 187 6.77 -3.73 -13.00
N VAL A 188 7.90 -3.28 -12.42
CA VAL A 188 8.93 -4.17 -11.85
C VAL A 188 9.15 -3.92 -10.37
N SER A 189 9.12 -2.66 -9.93
CA SER A 189 9.54 -2.33 -8.57
C SER A 189 8.57 -2.87 -7.53
N PRO A 190 8.99 -3.76 -6.60
CA PRO A 190 8.12 -4.24 -5.53
C PRO A 190 7.69 -3.13 -4.54
N THR A 191 8.37 -1.98 -4.62
CA THR A 191 8.10 -0.79 -3.81
C THR A 191 6.92 0.04 -4.34
N TYR A 192 6.52 -0.15 -5.61
CA TYR A 192 5.42 0.57 -6.23
C TYR A 192 4.08 -0.07 -5.87
N GLY A 193 3.13 0.73 -5.39
CA GLY A 193 1.81 0.24 -5.03
C GLY A 193 1.78 -0.78 -3.87
N GLN A 194 2.87 -0.89 -3.10
CA GLN A 194 3.02 -1.88 -2.03
C GLN A 194 1.85 -1.85 -1.03
N THR A 195 1.31 -3.03 -0.70
CA THR A 195 0.20 -3.17 0.25
C THR A 195 0.69 -2.99 1.69
N ALA A 196 -0.24 -2.69 2.62
CA ALA A 196 0.10 -2.58 4.04
C ALA A 196 0.63 -3.91 4.63
N ALA A 197 0.15 -5.06 4.14
CA ALA A 197 0.60 -6.37 4.60
C ALA A 197 2.05 -6.65 4.16
N ASP A 198 2.36 -6.34 2.89
CA ASP A 198 3.73 -6.49 2.36
C ASP A 198 4.70 -5.53 3.07
N ALA A 199 4.27 -4.29 3.29
CA ALA A 199 5.04 -3.30 4.04
C ALA A 199 5.33 -3.76 5.48
N ALA A 200 4.35 -4.36 6.16
CA ALA A 200 4.53 -4.90 7.51
C ALA A 200 5.51 -6.08 7.53
N LYS A 201 5.47 -6.94 6.50
CA LYS A 201 6.44 -8.03 6.34
C LYS A 201 7.84 -7.49 6.10
N ASP A 202 7.99 -6.54 5.17
CA ASP A 202 9.27 -5.92 4.85
C ASP A 202 9.87 -5.13 6.02
N ALA A 203 9.03 -4.57 6.88
CA ALA A 203 9.46 -3.88 8.10
C ALA A 203 10.19 -4.80 9.10
N GLN A 204 9.96 -6.11 9.03
CA GLN A 204 10.65 -7.08 9.88
C GLN A 204 12.12 -7.24 9.48
N ASP A 205 12.42 -7.10 8.18
CA ASP A 205 13.78 -7.15 7.62
C ASP A 205 13.92 -6.14 6.47
N LEU A 206 14.27 -4.90 6.85
CA LEU A 206 14.46 -3.79 5.92
C LEU A 206 15.66 -4.03 4.99
N ALA A 207 16.72 -4.66 5.50
CA ALA A 207 17.89 -4.95 4.68
C ALA A 207 17.60 -6.07 3.66
N GLY A 208 16.87 -7.12 4.07
CA GLY A 208 16.41 -8.19 3.20
C GLY A 208 15.45 -7.71 2.12
N SER A 209 14.47 -6.88 2.47
CA SER A 209 13.55 -6.28 1.49
C SER A 209 14.28 -5.39 0.49
N ALA A 210 15.19 -4.53 0.95
CA ALA A 210 16.03 -3.73 0.05
C ALA A 210 16.86 -4.58 -0.93
N ARG A 211 17.41 -5.73 -0.48
CA ARG A 211 18.14 -6.66 -1.36
C ARG A 211 17.23 -7.25 -2.44
N ARG A 212 16.09 -7.80 -2.03
CA ARG A 212 15.09 -8.36 -2.94
C ARG A 212 14.63 -7.33 -3.98
N ASP A 213 14.28 -6.13 -3.55
CA ASP A 213 13.75 -5.08 -4.44
C ASP A 213 14.81 -4.65 -5.47
N VAL A 214 16.07 -4.51 -5.04
CA VAL A 214 17.19 -4.22 -5.94
C VAL A 214 17.43 -5.36 -6.93
N GLU A 215 17.36 -6.61 -6.49
CA GLU A 215 17.54 -7.78 -7.35
C GLU A 215 16.45 -7.89 -8.41
N GLU A 216 15.18 -7.70 -8.04
CA GLU A 216 14.06 -7.68 -8.99
C GLU A 216 14.23 -6.58 -10.03
N MET A 217 14.58 -5.37 -9.59
CA MET A 217 14.83 -4.26 -10.51
C MET A 217 16.00 -4.55 -11.47
N LEU A 218 17.13 -5.08 -10.97
CA LEU A 218 18.32 -5.36 -11.79
C LEU A 218 18.08 -6.41 -12.89
N LYS A 219 17.10 -7.31 -12.72
CA LYS A 219 16.73 -8.31 -13.74
C LYS A 219 16.13 -7.67 -14.98
N LYS A 220 15.30 -6.64 -14.80
CA LYS A 220 14.44 -6.09 -15.87
C LYS A 220 14.72 -4.63 -16.24
N ILE A 221 15.53 -3.89 -15.46
CA ILE A 221 15.75 -2.46 -15.69
C ILE A 221 16.30 -2.13 -17.09
N ASP A 222 17.04 -3.05 -17.73
CA ASP A 222 17.52 -2.89 -19.11
C ASP A 222 16.37 -2.79 -20.13
N GLU A 223 15.23 -3.45 -19.88
CA GLU A 223 14.04 -3.40 -20.75
C GLU A 223 13.42 -1.99 -20.80
N TYR A 224 13.76 -1.14 -19.82
CA TYR A 224 13.25 0.22 -19.66
C TYR A 224 14.33 1.30 -19.87
N ASP A 225 15.52 0.90 -20.29
CA ASP A 225 16.70 1.75 -20.42
C ASP A 225 16.90 2.27 -21.84
N ALA A 226 16.00 3.14 -22.30
CA ALA A 226 16.05 3.69 -23.65
C ALA A 226 17.34 4.47 -23.97
N ASP A 227 18.03 5.02 -22.96
CA ASP A 227 19.26 5.82 -23.13
C ASP A 227 20.55 5.00 -22.92
N GLY A 228 20.43 3.78 -22.41
CA GLY A 228 21.56 2.94 -22.02
C GLY A 228 22.26 3.37 -20.72
N GLY A 229 22.85 2.39 -20.01
CA GLY A 229 23.69 2.59 -18.83
C GLY A 229 22.94 2.69 -17.49
N CYS A 230 21.62 2.63 -17.49
CA CYS A 230 20.77 2.69 -16.31
C CYS A 230 21.04 1.56 -15.33
N LYS A 231 21.18 0.31 -15.80
CA LYS A 231 21.50 -0.83 -14.93
C LYS A 231 22.79 -0.66 -14.15
N LYS A 232 23.87 -0.24 -14.81
CA LYS A 232 25.17 -0.02 -14.17
C LYS A 232 25.11 1.12 -13.15
N ALA A 233 24.40 2.20 -13.50
CA ALA A 233 24.19 3.34 -12.61
C ALA A 233 23.35 2.95 -11.38
N TYR A 234 22.24 2.24 -11.60
CA TYR A 234 21.37 1.71 -10.55
C TYR A 234 22.11 0.74 -9.65
N GLN A 235 22.86 -0.22 -10.19
CA GLN A 235 23.66 -1.15 -9.40
C GLN A 235 24.67 -0.41 -8.50
N LYS A 236 25.35 0.62 -9.03
CA LYS A 236 26.28 1.44 -8.25
C LYS A 236 25.59 2.23 -7.14
N ALA A 237 24.39 2.74 -7.41
CA ALA A 237 23.55 3.42 -6.43
C ALA A 237 23.06 2.47 -5.34
N ALA A 238 22.46 1.35 -5.73
CA ALA A 238 21.90 0.34 -4.85
C ALA A 238 22.94 -0.24 -3.89
N ARG A 239 24.19 -0.46 -4.32
CA ARG A 239 25.30 -0.89 -3.43
C ARG A 239 25.48 0.00 -2.19
N ARG A 240 25.11 1.28 -2.25
CA ARG A 240 25.19 2.18 -1.09
C ARG A 240 24.12 1.84 -0.04
N VAL A 241 22.93 1.47 -0.50
CA VAL A 241 21.82 1.04 0.35
C VAL A 241 22.08 -0.36 0.89
N LEU A 242 22.50 -1.30 0.03
CA LEU A 242 22.73 -2.71 0.38
C LEU A 242 23.87 -2.94 1.39
N ARG A 243 24.69 -1.92 1.65
CA ARG A 243 25.73 -1.93 2.68
C ARG A 243 25.18 -1.78 4.10
N LYS A 244 23.95 -1.29 4.25
CA LYS A 244 23.29 -1.13 5.55
C LYS A 244 22.78 -2.46 6.05
N SER A 245 23.04 -2.77 7.32
CA SER A 245 22.36 -3.87 8.00
C SER A 245 20.93 -3.48 8.37
N ASN A 246 20.14 -4.46 8.85
CA ASN A 246 18.80 -4.16 9.36
C ASN A 246 18.86 -3.22 10.57
N GLU A 247 19.85 -3.43 11.45
CA GLU A 247 20.11 -2.59 12.62
C GLU A 247 20.49 -1.15 12.21
N ASP A 248 21.23 -0.96 11.12
CA ASP A 248 21.55 0.37 10.60
C ASP A 248 20.29 1.14 10.18
N PHE A 249 19.33 0.46 9.55
CA PHE A 249 18.04 1.07 9.21
C PHE A 249 17.23 1.41 10.46
N VAL A 250 17.19 0.51 11.45
CA VAL A 250 16.50 0.76 12.72
C VAL A 250 17.10 1.95 13.47
N LYS A 251 18.43 2.02 13.58
CA LYS A 251 19.13 3.15 14.20
C LYS A 251 18.84 4.45 13.46
N TRP A 252 18.93 4.43 12.14
CA TRP A 252 18.63 5.59 11.29
C TRP A 252 17.18 6.08 11.47
N LEU A 253 16.19 5.18 11.53
CA LEU A 253 14.79 5.53 11.78
C LEU A 253 14.61 6.20 13.15
N ALA A 254 15.25 5.66 14.20
CA ALA A 254 15.19 6.25 15.53
C ALA A 254 15.77 7.68 15.57
N GLU A 255 16.88 7.92 14.87
CA GLU A 255 17.49 9.25 14.76
C GLU A 255 16.58 10.24 14.00
N VAL A 256 16.01 9.82 12.87
CA VAL A 256 15.09 10.67 12.09
C VAL A 256 13.86 11.04 12.91
N MET A 257 13.25 10.06 13.60
CA MET A 257 12.10 10.33 14.46
C MET A 257 12.45 11.24 15.64
N LYS A 258 13.63 11.09 16.24
CA LYS A 258 14.10 11.97 17.33
C LYS A 258 14.26 13.42 16.85
N ASN A 259 14.78 13.62 15.64
CA ASN A 259 14.97 14.96 15.08
C ASN A 259 13.67 15.59 14.59
N ALA A 260 12.67 14.80 14.22
CA ALA A 260 11.35 15.29 13.80
C ALA A 260 10.47 15.82 14.95
N LYS A 261 10.83 15.51 16.21
CA LYS A 261 10.13 15.96 17.42
C LYS A 261 10.64 17.29 17.98
N LYS A 262 11.74 17.81 17.43
CA LYS A 262 12.31 19.11 17.78
C LYS A 262 11.70 20.20 16.91
#